data_AF-A0A4Q3VRN2-F1
#
_entry.id   AF-A0A4Q3VRN2-F1
#
_cell.length_a   1.000
_cell.length_b   1.000
_cell.length_c   1.000
_cell.angle_alpha   90.00
_cell.angle_beta   90.00
_cell.angle_gamma   90.00
#
_symmetry.space_group_name_H-M   'P 1'
#
loop_
_entity.id
_entity.type
_entity.pdbx_description
1 polymer ?
#
loop_
_entity_poly.entity_id
_entity_poly.type
_entity_poly.pdbx_seq_one_letter_code
_entity_poly.pdbx_strand_id
1 'polypeptide(L)'
;IATDVAKYDLGSTGEYTQGAGAVALLLSSKPKIISFSDNWSTSHKSAFDFFKPYRRVSKFMITGNDDNQPWFGNLEAEIEVHKDQPVFDGQYSNDCYVQRTNEAYARFKDNTTGKPLQDWFGIMMHLPYAYQGRRMLTALYAKEYDIDATDAAALKEVAKNIEYGDFIKQKLAPAETASSLIGNLYTGSIFMSLLSSLCGYASSEQDLTGERFGFLAYGSGSKSKVFEGTIASGWRAAAHTNLFERLSKSTAISFEDYEGLHTKTRHFSILEPQGEWVLDRIEHEKTNLEGARYYQWID
;
A
#
# COMPACT_ATOMS: atom_id res chain seq x y z
N ILE A 1 11.00 5.80 5.82
CA ILE A 1 10.17 4.70 6.36
C ILE A 1 8.76 4.94 5.85
N ALA A 2 8.10 3.90 5.35
CA ALA A 2 6.69 3.91 4.96
C ALA A 2 5.96 2.90 5.83
N THR A 3 4.94 3.33 6.58
CA THR A 3 4.26 2.47 7.55
C THR A 3 2.81 2.90 7.70
N ASP A 4 1.92 1.91 7.72
CA ASP A 4 0.49 2.12 7.84
C ASP A 4 -0.19 0.90 8.48
N VAL A 5 -1.36 1.16 9.06
CA VAL A 5 -2.36 0.15 9.41
C VAL A 5 -3.58 0.43 8.52
N ALA A 6 -3.70 -0.33 7.43
CA ALA A 6 -4.81 -0.23 6.51
C ALA A 6 -6.04 -0.92 7.09
N LYS A 7 -6.95 -0.12 7.65
CA LYS A 7 -8.14 -0.59 8.34
C LYS A 7 -9.41 -0.12 7.63
N TYR A 8 -10.36 -1.04 7.47
CA TYR A 8 -11.65 -0.80 6.83
C TYR A 8 -12.78 -1.20 7.79
N ASP A 9 -14.01 -0.80 7.50
CA ASP A 9 -15.16 -1.20 8.31
C ASP A 9 -15.44 -2.70 8.18
N LEU A 10 -15.84 -3.34 9.28
CA LEU A 10 -16.35 -4.72 9.26
C LEU A 10 -17.57 -4.80 8.35
N GLY A 11 -17.64 -5.85 7.53
CA GLY A 11 -18.66 -6.07 6.50
C GLY A 11 -18.56 -5.18 5.26
N SER A 12 -17.58 -4.27 5.19
CA SER A 12 -17.41 -3.41 4.02
C SER A 12 -16.76 -4.15 2.85
N THR A 13 -16.96 -3.65 1.64
CA THR A 13 -16.32 -4.19 0.42
C THR A 13 -14.80 -4.06 0.42
N GLY A 14 -14.20 -3.37 1.39
CA GLY A 14 -12.75 -3.22 1.55
C GLY A 14 -12.18 -4.03 2.71
N GLU A 15 -13.02 -4.68 3.52
CA GLU A 15 -12.58 -5.38 4.74
C GLU A 15 -11.50 -6.44 4.44
N TYR A 16 -11.72 -7.26 3.42
CA TYR A 16 -10.78 -8.30 3.01
C TYR A 16 -9.47 -7.76 2.40
N THR A 17 -9.37 -6.44 2.19
CA THR A 17 -8.19 -5.76 1.64
C THR A 17 -7.29 -5.14 2.71
N GLN A 18 -7.67 -5.28 3.98
CA GLN A 18 -6.90 -4.77 5.12
C GLN A 18 -5.48 -5.34 5.19
N GLY A 19 -4.60 -4.65 5.88
CA GLY A 19 -3.24 -5.07 6.12
C GLY A 19 -2.50 -4.09 7.01
N ALA A 20 -1.33 -4.45 7.48
CA ALA A 20 -0.51 -3.58 8.32
C ALA A 20 0.97 -3.93 8.18
N GLY A 21 1.83 -2.91 8.28
CA GLY A 21 3.26 -3.12 8.27
C GLY A 21 4.08 -1.86 8.02
N ALA A 22 5.39 -2.07 7.94
CA ALA A 22 6.36 -1.01 7.72
C ALA A 22 7.48 -1.49 6.79
N VAL A 23 7.92 -0.60 5.90
CA VAL A 23 9.13 -0.79 5.09
C VAL A 23 10.09 0.37 5.34
N ALA A 24 11.31 0.04 5.74
CA ALA A 24 12.39 0.99 5.91
C ALA A 24 13.39 0.86 4.76
N LEU A 25 13.72 1.99 4.13
CA LEU A 25 14.71 2.08 3.06
C LEU A 25 15.83 3.02 3.52
N LEU A 26 17.07 2.55 3.41
CA LEU A 26 18.26 3.38 3.61
C LEU A 26 18.63 4.04 2.28
N LEU A 27 18.59 5.37 2.23
CA LEU A 27 19.02 6.15 1.07
C LEU A 27 20.54 6.39 1.15
N SER A 28 21.22 6.26 0.02
CA SER A 28 22.67 6.39 -0.08
C SER A 28 23.04 6.94 -1.47
N SER A 29 24.09 7.76 -1.54
CA SER A 29 24.70 8.18 -2.82
C SER A 29 25.44 7.05 -3.53
N LYS A 30 25.71 5.93 -2.82
CA LYS A 30 26.26 4.68 -3.36
C LYS A 30 25.29 3.54 -3.04
N PRO A 31 24.14 3.46 -3.73
CA PRO A 31 23.13 2.45 -3.44
C PRO A 31 23.66 1.05 -3.77
N LYS A 32 23.36 0.07 -2.89
CA LYS A 32 23.76 -1.33 -3.09
C LYS A 32 22.68 -2.20 -3.72
N ILE A 33 21.41 -1.81 -3.60
CA ILE A 33 20.26 -2.62 -4.03
C ILE A 33 19.68 -2.11 -5.35
N ILE A 34 19.32 -0.83 -5.41
CA ILE A 34 18.70 -0.22 -6.59
C ILE A 34 19.06 1.27 -6.62
N SER A 35 19.36 1.78 -7.81
CA SER A 35 19.54 3.21 -8.08
C SER A 35 18.37 3.73 -8.91
N PHE A 36 17.80 4.87 -8.54
CA PHE A 36 16.74 5.52 -9.31
C PHE A 36 17.32 6.60 -10.22
N SER A 37 16.72 6.78 -11.39
CA SER A 37 17.06 7.89 -12.28
C SER A 37 16.27 9.15 -11.90
N ASP A 38 16.70 10.30 -12.43
CA ASP A 38 15.95 11.55 -12.30
C ASP A 38 14.79 11.65 -13.29
N ASN A 39 14.58 10.62 -14.12
CA ASN A 39 13.43 10.54 -15.02
C ASN A 39 12.22 9.95 -14.29
N TRP A 40 11.19 10.77 -14.13
CA TRP A 40 9.92 10.37 -13.53
C TRP A 40 8.79 11.25 -14.07
N SER A 41 7.55 10.81 -13.88
CA SER A 41 6.38 11.59 -14.26
C SER A 41 5.24 11.39 -13.27
N THR A 42 4.34 12.36 -13.23
CA THR A 42 3.19 12.34 -12.31
C THR A 42 1.89 12.68 -13.02
N SER A 43 0.78 12.21 -12.48
CA SER A 43 -0.57 12.70 -12.78
C SER A 43 -1.35 12.91 -11.49
N HIS A 44 -2.19 13.93 -11.45
CA HIS A 44 -3.06 14.22 -10.31
C HIS A 44 -4.37 14.86 -10.76
N LYS A 45 -5.46 14.54 -10.07
CA LYS A 45 -6.76 15.17 -10.25
C LYS A 45 -7.54 15.04 -8.95
N SER A 46 -8.22 16.11 -8.54
CA SER A 46 -9.13 16.05 -7.39
C SER A 46 -10.19 14.97 -7.61
N ALA A 47 -10.32 14.07 -6.64
CA ALA A 47 -11.29 12.98 -6.62
C ALA A 47 -11.65 12.66 -5.16
N PHE A 48 -12.89 12.25 -4.93
CA PHE A 48 -13.33 11.69 -3.65
C PHE A 48 -13.49 10.17 -3.79
N ASP A 49 -12.49 9.51 -4.35
CA ASP A 49 -12.50 8.07 -4.56
C ASP A 49 -12.34 7.30 -3.25
N PHE A 50 -11.45 7.79 -2.39
CA PHE A 50 -11.17 7.25 -1.07
C PHE A 50 -10.60 8.34 -0.17
N PHE A 51 -11.16 8.51 1.02
CA PHE A 51 -10.69 9.51 1.99
C PHE A 51 -11.07 9.14 3.43
N LYS A 52 -10.33 9.66 4.41
CA LYS A 52 -10.68 9.57 5.83
C LYS A 52 -11.42 10.83 6.26
N PRO A 53 -12.73 10.77 6.57
CA PRO A 53 -13.53 11.95 6.81
C PRO A 53 -13.21 12.58 8.17
N TYR A 54 -13.15 13.91 8.20
CA TYR A 54 -13.33 14.68 9.42
C TYR A 54 -14.81 15.00 9.56
N ARG A 55 -15.40 14.60 10.69
CA ARG A 55 -16.80 14.88 11.02
C ARG A 55 -16.84 15.71 12.28
N ARG A 56 -17.96 16.41 12.48
CA ARG A 56 -18.19 17.16 13.70
C ARG A 56 -19.53 16.76 14.29
N VAL A 57 -19.56 16.71 15.61
CA VAL A 57 -20.78 16.49 16.38
C VAL A 57 -20.87 17.58 17.43
N SER A 58 -22.05 18.16 17.61
CA SER A 58 -22.26 19.17 18.65
C SER A 58 -22.08 18.55 20.04
N LYS A 59 -21.42 19.27 20.96
CA LYS A 59 -21.32 18.88 22.37
C LYS A 59 -22.70 18.73 23.02
N PHE A 60 -23.68 19.53 22.62
CA PHE A 60 -25.05 19.40 23.09
C PHE A 60 -25.64 18.03 22.74
N MET A 61 -25.40 17.53 21.53
CA MET A 61 -25.90 16.22 21.09
C MET A 61 -25.30 15.04 21.88
N ILE A 62 -24.10 15.23 22.46
CA ILE A 62 -23.42 14.22 23.28
C ILE A 62 -23.81 14.35 24.75
N THR A 63 -23.81 15.57 25.28
CA THR A 63 -23.91 15.85 26.72
C THR A 63 -25.32 16.22 27.18
N GLY A 64 -26.21 16.60 26.26
CA GLY A 64 -27.53 17.16 26.57
C GLY A 64 -27.48 18.56 27.20
N ASN A 65 -26.30 19.19 27.27
CA ASN A 65 -26.07 20.46 27.95
C ASN A 65 -25.72 21.57 26.94
N ASP A 66 -26.39 22.71 27.06
CA ASP A 66 -26.28 23.89 26.18
C ASP A 66 -25.30 24.97 26.69
N ASP A 67 -24.80 24.86 27.93
CA ASP A 67 -23.86 25.80 28.56
C ASP A 67 -22.43 25.74 27.99
N ASN A 68 -22.17 24.89 26.98
CA ASN A 68 -20.89 24.74 26.30
C ASN A 68 -19.67 24.54 27.24
N GLN A 69 -19.86 23.84 28.36
CA GLN A 69 -18.77 23.58 29.30
C GLN A 69 -17.58 22.86 28.62
N PRO A 70 -16.34 23.07 29.09
CA PRO A 70 -15.18 22.32 28.60
C PRO A 70 -15.40 20.81 28.72
N TRP A 71 -15.10 20.06 27.66
CA TRP A 71 -15.28 18.60 27.63
C TRP A 71 -14.06 17.92 27.02
N PHE A 72 -13.37 17.08 27.80
CA PHE A 72 -12.05 16.50 27.43
C PHE A 72 -11.07 17.57 26.89
N GLY A 73 -11.02 18.74 27.53
CA GLY A 73 -10.16 19.86 27.11
C GLY A 73 -10.68 20.69 25.93
N ASN A 74 -11.80 20.32 25.29
CA ASN A 74 -12.37 21.06 24.16
C ASN A 74 -13.29 22.20 24.63
N LEU A 75 -12.98 23.43 24.23
CA LEU A 75 -13.76 24.63 24.56
C LEU A 75 -14.86 24.90 23.53
N GLU A 76 -14.64 24.45 22.30
CA GLU A 76 -15.51 24.59 21.14
C GLU A 76 -16.84 23.83 21.35
N ALA A 77 -17.92 24.37 20.80
CA ALA A 77 -19.26 23.77 20.85
C ALA A 77 -19.41 22.47 20.03
N GLU A 78 -18.39 22.11 19.27
CA GLU A 78 -18.35 20.93 18.41
C GLU A 78 -17.12 20.08 18.75
N ILE A 79 -17.29 18.77 18.72
CA ILE A 79 -16.22 17.79 18.83
C ILE A 79 -15.91 17.26 17.45
N GLU A 80 -14.64 17.34 17.07
CA GLU A 80 -14.16 16.72 15.85
C GLU A 80 -13.98 15.21 16.05
N VAL A 81 -14.56 14.43 15.14
CA VAL A 81 -14.47 12.98 15.12
C VAL A 81 -13.67 12.59 13.89
N HIS A 82 -12.46 12.06 14.14
CA HIS A 82 -11.64 11.44 13.11
C HIS A 82 -11.86 9.93 13.12
N LYS A 83 -12.24 9.39 11.96
CA LYS A 83 -12.38 7.95 11.75
C LYS A 83 -11.22 7.43 10.92
N ASP A 84 -10.51 6.43 11.43
CA ASP A 84 -9.39 5.80 10.72
C ASP A 84 -9.83 5.03 9.48
N GLN A 85 -11.01 4.41 9.53
CA GLN A 85 -11.57 3.70 8.38
C GLN A 85 -12.05 4.70 7.30
N PRO A 86 -11.71 4.43 6.04
CA PRO A 86 -12.00 5.32 4.93
C PRO A 86 -13.48 5.27 4.50
N VAL A 87 -13.93 6.36 3.88
CA VAL A 87 -15.11 6.36 3.00
C VAL A 87 -14.60 6.23 1.57
N PHE A 88 -15.16 5.28 0.82
CA PHE A 88 -14.71 4.99 -0.54
C PHE A 88 -15.78 4.33 -1.39
N ASP A 89 -15.62 4.46 -2.71
CA ASP A 89 -16.29 3.63 -3.72
C ASP A 89 -15.20 2.82 -4.44
N GLY A 90 -15.25 1.49 -4.30
CA GLY A 90 -14.21 0.61 -4.83
C GLY A 90 -14.11 0.61 -6.35
N GLN A 91 -15.22 0.76 -7.07
CA GLN A 91 -15.20 0.80 -8.53
C GLN A 91 -14.66 2.15 -9.00
N TYR A 92 -15.12 3.25 -8.41
CA TYR A 92 -14.61 4.58 -8.72
C TYR A 92 -13.12 4.75 -8.37
N SER A 93 -12.66 4.16 -7.26
CA SER A 93 -11.25 4.12 -6.86
C SER A 93 -10.37 3.37 -7.86
N ASN A 94 -10.84 2.23 -8.37
CA ASN A 94 -10.14 1.51 -9.42
C ASN A 94 -10.05 2.33 -10.71
N ASP A 95 -11.10 3.04 -11.09
CA ASP A 95 -11.09 3.87 -12.30
C ASP A 95 -10.12 5.06 -12.15
N CYS A 96 -10.10 5.71 -10.98
CA CYS A 96 -9.12 6.75 -10.66
C CYS A 96 -7.69 6.22 -10.69
N TYR A 97 -7.45 5.02 -10.15
CA TYR A 97 -6.16 4.34 -10.20
C TYR A 97 -5.68 4.16 -11.64
N VAL A 98 -6.50 3.53 -12.49
CA VAL A 98 -6.15 3.27 -13.90
C VAL A 98 -5.86 4.57 -14.63
N GLN A 99 -6.74 5.56 -14.51
CA GLN A 99 -6.59 6.83 -15.22
C GLN A 99 -5.29 7.55 -14.82
N ARG A 100 -5.06 7.73 -13.51
CA ARG A 100 -3.87 8.47 -13.04
C ARG A 100 -2.59 7.73 -13.39
N THR A 101 -2.58 6.40 -13.27
CA THR A 101 -1.41 5.57 -13.61
C THR A 101 -1.12 5.61 -15.11
N ASN A 102 -2.13 5.46 -15.96
CA ASN A 102 -1.95 5.50 -17.41
C ASN A 102 -1.49 6.88 -17.90
N GLU A 103 -2.01 7.96 -17.33
CA GLU A 103 -1.58 9.33 -17.65
C GLU A 103 -0.14 9.61 -17.21
N ALA A 104 0.22 9.20 -15.98
CA ALA A 104 1.58 9.35 -15.48
C ALA A 104 2.57 8.49 -16.29
N TYR A 105 2.17 7.29 -16.69
CA TYR A 105 2.94 6.41 -17.55
C TYR A 105 3.13 6.99 -18.96
N ALA A 106 2.08 7.52 -19.57
CA ALA A 106 2.18 8.14 -20.90
C ALA A 106 3.21 9.28 -20.90
N ARG A 107 3.15 10.16 -19.90
CA ARG A 107 4.14 11.24 -19.71
C ARG A 107 5.55 10.71 -19.46
N PHE A 108 5.68 9.63 -18.69
CA PHE A 108 6.98 8.98 -18.48
C PHE A 108 7.55 8.46 -19.80
N LYS A 109 6.71 7.77 -20.59
CA LYS A 109 7.08 7.20 -21.88
C LYS A 109 7.53 8.27 -22.87
N ASP A 110 6.88 9.43 -22.91
CA ASP A 110 7.27 10.57 -23.76
C ASP A 110 8.71 11.06 -23.46
N ASN A 111 9.21 10.82 -22.25
CA ASN A 111 10.58 11.15 -21.82
C ASN A 111 11.56 9.96 -21.98
N THR A 112 11.19 8.92 -22.72
CA THR A 112 12.02 7.73 -22.97
C THR A 112 12.07 7.38 -24.44
N THR A 113 13.11 6.68 -24.89
CA THR A 113 13.30 6.28 -26.29
C THR A 113 12.75 4.89 -26.63
N GLY A 114 12.09 4.21 -25.67
CA GLY A 114 11.70 2.81 -25.77
C GLY A 114 10.23 2.55 -25.45
N LYS A 115 9.91 1.29 -25.16
CA LYS A 115 8.60 0.86 -24.66
C LYS A 115 8.80 0.38 -23.21
N PRO A 116 8.69 1.28 -22.20
CA PRO A 116 9.09 0.97 -20.83
C PRO A 116 8.47 -0.30 -20.26
N LEU A 117 7.18 -0.57 -20.50
CA LEU A 117 6.50 -1.75 -20.02
C LEU A 117 7.07 -3.05 -20.63
N GLN A 118 7.59 -2.97 -21.85
CA GLN A 118 8.31 -4.08 -22.51
C GLN A 118 9.73 -4.20 -21.97
N ASP A 119 10.41 -3.07 -21.76
CA ASP A 119 11.81 -2.99 -21.37
C ASP A 119 12.05 -3.32 -19.89
N TRP A 120 11.08 -3.04 -19.01
CA TRP A 120 11.21 -3.31 -17.58
C TRP A 120 11.23 -4.80 -17.29
N PHE A 121 12.23 -5.25 -16.55
CA PHE A 121 12.32 -6.62 -16.06
C PHE A 121 11.18 -6.96 -15.10
N GLY A 122 10.87 -6.05 -14.16
CA GLY A 122 9.81 -6.21 -13.16
C GLY A 122 9.01 -4.92 -12.97
N ILE A 123 7.75 -5.08 -12.57
CA ILE A 123 6.79 -3.98 -12.37
C ILE A 123 6.33 -3.98 -10.91
N MET A 124 6.67 -2.92 -10.20
CA MET A 124 6.30 -2.69 -8.80
C MET A 124 5.11 -1.73 -8.76
N MET A 125 4.02 -2.14 -8.13
CA MET A 125 2.80 -1.34 -8.05
C MET A 125 2.41 -1.08 -6.61
N HIS A 126 1.70 0.02 -6.36
CA HIS A 126 0.87 0.08 -5.15
C HIS A 126 -0.27 -0.93 -5.29
N LEU A 127 -0.29 -1.99 -4.49
CA LEU A 127 -1.30 -3.06 -4.52
C LEU A 127 -2.25 -2.93 -3.32
N PRO A 128 -3.48 -2.40 -3.50
CA PRO A 128 -4.47 -2.30 -2.43
C PRO A 128 -5.06 -3.66 -2.05
N TYR A 129 -5.04 -4.63 -2.97
CA TYR A 129 -5.43 -6.01 -2.72
C TYR A 129 -4.69 -6.94 -3.68
N ALA A 130 -4.61 -8.22 -3.31
CA ALA A 130 -3.93 -9.23 -4.10
C ALA A 130 -4.45 -9.25 -5.55
N TYR A 131 -3.51 -9.29 -6.50
CA TYR A 131 -3.80 -9.40 -7.93
C TYR A 131 -4.53 -8.23 -8.58
N GLN A 132 -4.73 -7.11 -7.87
CA GLN A 132 -5.35 -5.90 -8.44
C GLN A 132 -4.59 -5.41 -9.69
N GLY A 133 -3.26 -5.42 -9.64
CA GLY A 133 -2.39 -4.98 -10.72
C GLY A 133 -2.66 -5.69 -12.04
N ARG A 134 -3.06 -6.98 -12.00
CA ARG A 134 -3.41 -7.77 -13.20
C ARG A 134 -4.59 -7.22 -13.97
N ARG A 135 -5.53 -6.53 -13.32
CA ARG A 135 -6.64 -5.84 -13.99
C ARG A 135 -6.24 -4.42 -14.39
N MET A 136 -5.47 -3.72 -13.56
CA MET A 136 -5.10 -2.32 -13.80
C MET A 136 -4.14 -2.16 -14.98
N LEU A 137 -3.27 -3.14 -15.22
CA LEU A 137 -2.29 -3.10 -16.31
C LEU A 137 -2.88 -3.41 -17.68
N THR A 138 -4.07 -4.00 -17.79
CA THR A 138 -4.56 -4.53 -19.08
C THR A 138 -4.70 -3.44 -20.14
N ALA A 139 -5.21 -2.26 -19.77
CA ALA A 139 -5.32 -1.12 -20.68
C ALA A 139 -3.95 -0.54 -21.06
N LEU A 140 -3.02 -0.51 -20.11
CA LEU A 140 -1.65 -0.05 -20.35
C LEU A 140 -0.90 -0.99 -21.28
N TYR A 141 -1.03 -2.30 -21.04
CA TYR A 141 -0.49 -3.36 -21.87
C TYR A 141 -1.04 -3.31 -23.29
N ALA A 142 -2.36 -3.27 -23.45
CA ALA A 142 -2.97 -3.19 -24.77
C ALA A 142 -2.42 -2.00 -25.58
N LYS A 143 -2.33 -0.83 -24.96
CA LYS A 143 -1.78 0.38 -25.59
C LYS A 143 -0.30 0.26 -25.94
N GLU A 144 0.52 -0.31 -25.06
CA GLU A 144 1.97 -0.46 -25.29
C GLU A 144 2.28 -1.46 -26.41
N TYR A 145 1.50 -2.53 -26.49
CA TYR A 145 1.65 -3.61 -27.47
C TYR A 145 0.82 -3.40 -28.74
N ASP A 146 0.28 -2.18 -28.93
CA ASP A 146 -0.48 -1.79 -30.13
C ASP A 146 -1.69 -2.72 -30.40
N ILE A 147 -2.33 -3.20 -29.33
CA ILE A 147 -3.55 -4.02 -29.36
C ILE A 147 -4.77 -3.10 -29.34
N ASP A 148 -5.64 -3.24 -30.33
CA ASP A 148 -6.88 -2.47 -30.41
C ASP A 148 -7.92 -2.98 -29.38
N ALA A 149 -7.92 -2.38 -28.20
CA ALA A 149 -8.86 -2.68 -27.13
C ALA A 149 -9.40 -1.39 -26.50
N THR A 150 -10.49 -0.88 -27.09
CA THR A 150 -11.06 0.44 -26.74
C THR A 150 -12.14 0.40 -25.67
N ASP A 151 -12.67 -0.78 -25.34
CA ASP A 151 -13.75 -0.94 -24.37
C ASP A 151 -13.49 -2.04 -23.34
N ALA A 152 -14.37 -2.13 -22.34
CA ALA A 152 -14.23 -3.08 -21.24
C ALA A 152 -14.36 -4.55 -21.67
N ALA A 153 -15.06 -4.86 -22.77
CA ALA A 153 -15.18 -6.22 -23.29
C ALA A 153 -13.87 -6.63 -23.98
N ALA A 154 -13.33 -5.76 -24.83
CA ALA A 154 -12.04 -5.97 -25.49
C ALA A 154 -10.90 -6.13 -24.47
N LEU A 155 -10.85 -5.29 -23.43
CA LEU A 155 -9.86 -5.42 -22.35
C LEU A 155 -10.00 -6.75 -21.59
N LYS A 156 -11.22 -7.26 -21.40
CA LYS A 156 -11.41 -8.59 -20.80
C LYS A 156 -10.86 -9.71 -21.69
N GLU A 157 -10.95 -9.59 -23.01
CA GLU A 157 -10.33 -10.56 -23.92
C GLU A 157 -8.81 -10.48 -23.85
N VAL A 158 -8.21 -9.28 -23.82
CA VAL A 158 -6.76 -9.12 -23.59
C VAL A 158 -6.33 -9.79 -22.29
N ALA A 159 -7.11 -9.64 -21.22
CA ALA A 159 -6.80 -10.27 -19.92
C ALA A 159 -6.80 -11.80 -19.94
N LYS A 160 -7.43 -12.44 -20.93
CA LYS A 160 -7.47 -13.90 -21.11
C LYS A 160 -6.37 -14.43 -22.02
N ASN A 161 -5.68 -13.56 -22.76
CA ASN A 161 -4.65 -13.95 -23.71
C ASN A 161 -3.44 -14.58 -22.99
N ILE A 162 -2.85 -15.59 -23.63
CA ILE A 162 -1.69 -16.31 -23.09
C ILE A 162 -0.51 -15.36 -22.93
N GLU A 163 -0.29 -14.48 -23.90
CA GLU A 163 0.79 -13.50 -23.91
C GLU A 163 0.68 -12.51 -22.74
N TYR A 164 -0.54 -12.06 -22.44
CA TYR A 164 -0.77 -11.21 -21.26
C TYR A 164 -0.56 -12.00 -19.96
N GLY A 165 -1.05 -13.25 -19.92
CA GLY A 165 -0.82 -14.14 -18.79
C GLY A 165 0.68 -14.34 -18.52
N ASP A 166 1.49 -14.53 -19.55
CA ASP A 166 2.93 -14.72 -19.43
C ASP A 166 3.65 -13.40 -19.06
N PHE A 167 3.22 -12.27 -19.60
CA PHE A 167 3.66 -10.94 -19.16
C PHE A 167 3.43 -10.74 -17.65
N ILE A 168 2.25 -11.09 -17.15
CA ILE A 168 1.92 -10.98 -15.72
C ILE A 168 2.78 -11.91 -14.89
N LYS A 169 2.92 -13.18 -15.28
CA LYS A 169 3.75 -14.16 -14.55
C LYS A 169 5.20 -13.71 -14.46
N GLN A 170 5.75 -13.14 -15.54
CA GLN A 170 7.15 -12.75 -15.60
C GLN A 170 7.43 -11.43 -14.88
N LYS A 171 6.60 -10.40 -15.10
CA LYS A 171 6.94 -9.03 -14.71
C LYS A 171 6.21 -8.54 -13.46
N LEU A 172 5.01 -9.05 -13.15
CA LEU A 172 4.20 -8.57 -12.02
C LEU A 172 4.08 -9.56 -10.86
N ALA A 173 3.88 -10.85 -11.15
CA ALA A 173 3.57 -11.85 -10.11
C ALA A 173 4.59 -11.91 -8.96
N PRO A 174 5.93 -11.77 -9.17
CA PRO A 174 6.90 -11.72 -8.07
C PRO A 174 6.66 -10.56 -7.09
N ALA A 175 6.09 -9.45 -7.57
CA ALA A 175 5.76 -8.26 -6.77
C ALA A 175 4.45 -8.40 -5.99
N GLU A 176 3.62 -9.39 -6.32
CA GLU A 176 2.31 -9.62 -5.71
C GLU A 176 2.36 -10.61 -4.53
N THR A 177 3.38 -11.47 -4.47
CA THR A 177 3.44 -12.60 -3.51
C THR A 177 3.28 -12.14 -2.07
N ALA A 178 4.07 -11.17 -1.60
CA ALA A 178 3.96 -10.69 -0.23
C ALA A 178 2.61 -9.99 0.05
N SER A 179 2.09 -9.21 -0.89
CA SER A 179 0.78 -8.55 -0.76
C SER A 179 -0.37 -9.56 -0.63
N SER A 180 -0.25 -10.73 -1.27
CA SER A 180 -1.23 -11.82 -1.14
C SER A 180 -1.29 -12.45 0.25
N LEU A 181 -0.24 -12.26 1.06
CA LEU A 181 -0.12 -12.81 2.42
C LEU A 181 -0.40 -11.76 3.50
N ILE A 182 -0.10 -10.48 3.23
CA ILE A 182 -0.16 -9.38 4.23
C ILE A 182 -1.34 -8.44 4.01
N GLY A 183 -1.85 -8.36 2.77
CA GLY A 183 -2.85 -7.37 2.37
C GLY A 183 -2.24 -6.01 2.04
N ASN A 184 -2.99 -4.94 2.31
CA ASN A 184 -2.60 -3.58 1.95
C ASN A 184 -1.71 -2.91 3.01
N LEU A 185 -0.61 -2.33 2.58
CA LEU A 185 0.33 -1.59 3.42
C LEU A 185 0.29 -0.07 3.16
N TYR A 186 -0.72 0.42 2.42
CA TYR A 186 -0.84 1.79 1.93
C TYR A 186 0.48 2.33 1.36
N THR A 187 1.16 3.24 2.07
CA THR A 187 2.40 3.86 1.60
C THR A 187 3.54 2.86 1.47
N GLY A 188 3.50 1.76 2.23
CA GLY A 188 4.48 0.68 2.19
C GLY A 188 4.28 -0.29 1.02
N SER A 189 3.09 -0.35 0.39
CA SER A 189 2.77 -1.44 -0.55
C SER A 189 3.71 -1.51 -1.75
N ILE A 190 4.08 -0.38 -2.35
CA ILE A 190 4.98 -0.38 -3.52
C ILE A 190 6.40 -0.83 -3.16
N PHE A 191 6.87 -0.51 -1.96
CA PHE A 191 8.18 -0.95 -1.49
C PHE A 191 8.17 -2.40 -1.02
N MET A 192 7.03 -2.88 -0.51
CA MET A 192 6.82 -4.30 -0.26
C MET A 192 6.79 -5.11 -1.56
N SER A 193 6.20 -4.57 -2.63
CA SER A 193 6.28 -5.17 -3.97
C SER A 193 7.71 -5.32 -4.47
N LEU A 194 8.56 -4.30 -4.27
CA LEU A 194 9.98 -4.39 -4.54
C LEU A 194 10.66 -5.48 -3.70
N LEU A 195 10.44 -5.47 -2.38
CA LEU A 195 11.05 -6.45 -1.48
C LEU A 195 10.60 -7.88 -1.81
N SER A 196 9.32 -8.08 -2.09
CA SER A 196 8.73 -9.36 -2.52
C SER A 196 9.45 -9.92 -3.75
N SER A 197 9.64 -9.06 -4.76
CA SER A 197 10.32 -9.45 -6.00
C SER A 197 11.78 -9.82 -5.73
N LEU A 198 12.54 -8.96 -5.04
CA LEU A 198 13.94 -9.21 -4.73
C LEU A 198 14.13 -10.48 -3.88
N CYS A 199 13.29 -10.70 -2.87
CA CYS A 199 13.32 -11.93 -2.08
C CYS A 199 12.96 -13.17 -2.91
N GLY A 200 12.01 -13.05 -3.84
CA GLY A 200 11.64 -14.15 -4.74
C GLY A 200 12.78 -14.60 -5.64
N TYR A 201 13.46 -13.64 -6.29
CA TYR A 201 14.61 -13.94 -7.16
C TYR A 201 15.88 -14.28 -6.39
N ALA A 202 16.01 -13.84 -5.13
CA ALA A 202 17.21 -14.15 -4.35
C ALA A 202 17.41 -15.65 -4.10
N SER A 203 16.35 -16.45 -4.21
CA SER A 203 16.41 -17.91 -4.11
C SER A 203 16.76 -18.61 -5.43
N SER A 204 16.85 -17.88 -6.56
CA SER A 204 17.22 -18.43 -7.87
C SER A 204 18.65 -18.04 -8.28
N GLU A 205 19.20 -18.73 -9.28
CA GLU A 205 20.52 -18.42 -9.87
C GLU A 205 20.52 -17.16 -10.75
N GLN A 206 19.34 -16.58 -11.00
CA GLN A 206 19.20 -15.42 -11.87
C GLN A 206 19.83 -14.18 -11.24
N ASP A 207 20.78 -13.55 -11.94
CA ASP A 207 21.31 -12.24 -11.54
C ASP A 207 20.46 -11.13 -12.15
N LEU A 208 20.00 -10.21 -11.30
CA LEU A 208 19.22 -9.05 -11.68
C LEU A 208 20.09 -7.80 -11.90
N THR A 209 21.40 -7.88 -11.70
CA THR A 209 22.29 -6.71 -11.81
C THR A 209 22.16 -6.03 -13.17
N GLY A 210 21.88 -4.73 -13.17
CA GLY A 210 21.67 -3.93 -14.38
C GLY A 210 20.24 -3.95 -14.92
N GLU A 211 19.38 -4.85 -14.43
CA GLU A 211 17.97 -4.91 -14.84
C GLU A 211 17.21 -3.65 -14.39
N ARG A 212 16.23 -3.25 -15.20
CA ARG A 212 15.36 -2.09 -14.92
C ARG A 212 14.03 -2.53 -14.32
N PHE A 213 13.67 -1.97 -13.18
CA PHE A 213 12.39 -2.19 -12.52
C PHE A 213 11.54 -0.93 -12.67
N GLY A 214 10.31 -1.09 -13.17
CA GLY A 214 9.33 -0.02 -13.27
C GLY A 214 8.49 0.12 -12.02
N PHE A 215 8.13 1.36 -11.66
CA PHE A 215 7.33 1.67 -10.48
C PHE A 215 6.10 2.46 -10.89
N LEU A 216 4.92 1.94 -10.53
CA LEU A 216 3.62 2.56 -10.74
C LEU A 216 2.99 2.85 -9.37
N ALA A 217 3.28 4.03 -8.82
CA ALA A 217 2.75 4.45 -7.54
C ALA A 217 1.37 5.10 -7.69
N TYR A 218 0.50 4.85 -6.72
CA TYR A 218 -0.83 5.48 -6.64
C TYR A 218 -1.15 5.87 -5.20
N GLY A 219 -1.91 6.96 -5.05
CA GLY A 219 -2.58 7.34 -3.82
C GLY A 219 -3.89 8.04 -4.14
N SER A 220 -4.96 7.68 -3.43
CA SER A 220 -6.29 8.25 -3.63
C SER A 220 -6.37 9.76 -3.34
N GLY A 221 -7.38 10.40 -3.92
CA GLY A 221 -7.61 11.84 -3.85
C GLY A 221 -7.43 12.65 -5.15
N SER A 222 -6.83 12.24 -6.27
CA SER A 222 -6.13 11.03 -6.74
C SER A 222 -4.81 11.43 -7.40
N LYS A 223 -3.73 10.67 -7.18
CA LYS A 223 -2.37 10.99 -7.62
C LYS A 223 -1.62 9.72 -8.01
N SER A 224 -0.79 9.80 -9.04
CA SER A 224 0.13 8.74 -9.44
C SER A 224 1.51 9.29 -9.79
N LYS A 225 2.53 8.46 -9.57
CA LYS A 225 3.92 8.72 -9.99
C LYS A 225 4.48 7.47 -10.66
N VAL A 226 5.09 7.67 -11.83
CA VAL A 226 5.79 6.63 -12.58
C VAL A 226 7.27 6.97 -12.63
N PHE A 227 8.10 5.99 -12.33
CA PHE A 227 9.56 6.10 -12.32
C PHE A 227 10.17 4.71 -12.49
N GLU A 228 11.48 4.64 -12.66
CA GLU A 228 12.19 3.36 -12.77
C GLU A 228 13.48 3.38 -11.95
N GLY A 229 13.98 2.19 -11.63
CA GLY A 229 15.28 2.01 -11.00
C GLY A 229 16.06 0.87 -11.63
N THR A 230 17.38 1.00 -11.63
CA THR A 230 18.33 -0.02 -12.09
C THR A 230 18.85 -0.79 -10.89
N ILE A 231 18.76 -2.12 -10.95
CA ILE A 231 19.23 -3.02 -9.89
C ILE A 231 20.76 -3.00 -9.82
N ALA A 232 21.30 -2.85 -8.62
CA ALA A 232 22.73 -2.85 -8.35
C ALA A 232 23.20 -4.24 -7.88
N SER A 233 24.50 -4.52 -7.98
CA SER A 233 25.05 -5.85 -7.73
C SER A 233 24.90 -6.40 -6.30
N GLY A 234 24.58 -5.53 -5.33
CA GLY A 234 24.32 -5.93 -3.94
C GLY A 234 22.85 -6.26 -3.65
N TRP A 235 21.99 -6.36 -4.66
CA TRP A 235 20.54 -6.53 -4.49
C TRP A 235 20.12 -7.75 -3.67
N ARG A 236 20.90 -8.83 -3.70
CA ARG A 236 20.64 -10.06 -2.91
C ARG A 236 20.63 -9.81 -1.40
N ALA A 237 21.23 -8.71 -0.92
CA ALA A 237 21.14 -8.32 0.48
C ALA A 237 19.69 -8.09 0.97
N ALA A 238 18.75 -7.80 0.05
CA ALA A 238 17.33 -7.72 0.39
C ALA A 238 16.78 -9.05 0.96
N ALA A 239 17.35 -10.19 0.59
CA ALA A 239 16.96 -11.51 1.07
C ALA A 239 17.22 -11.71 2.57
N HIS A 240 18.17 -10.97 3.16
CA HIS A 240 18.46 -11.03 4.60
C HIS A 240 17.29 -10.60 5.49
N THR A 241 16.24 -9.99 4.91
CA THR A 241 14.98 -9.74 5.61
C THR A 241 14.23 -11.02 5.97
N ASN A 242 14.55 -12.15 5.31
CA ASN A 242 13.87 -13.44 5.45
C ASN A 242 12.34 -13.29 5.33
N LEU A 243 11.87 -12.41 4.43
CA LEU A 243 10.47 -11.99 4.34
C LEU A 243 9.50 -13.18 4.35
N PHE A 244 9.64 -14.12 3.42
CA PHE A 244 8.69 -15.22 3.28
C PHE A 244 8.78 -16.26 4.41
N GLU A 245 9.97 -16.47 4.98
CA GLU A 245 10.15 -17.33 6.17
C GLU A 245 9.47 -16.72 7.41
N ARG A 246 9.55 -15.39 7.56
CA ARG A 246 8.84 -14.69 8.64
C ARG A 246 7.33 -14.78 8.45
N LEU A 247 6.84 -14.56 7.23
CA LEU A 247 5.42 -14.66 6.91
C LEU A 247 4.87 -16.08 7.11
N SER A 248 5.65 -17.13 6.82
CA SER A 248 5.22 -18.51 7.03
C SER A 248 5.10 -18.90 8.50
N LYS A 249 5.66 -18.10 9.42
CA LYS A 249 5.52 -18.26 10.88
C LYS A 249 4.36 -17.45 11.47
N SER A 250 3.56 -16.79 10.63
CA SER A 250 2.38 -16.05 11.09
C SER A 250 1.37 -16.99 11.75
N THR A 251 0.70 -16.53 12.80
CA THR A 251 -0.34 -17.30 13.48
C THR A 251 -1.71 -16.85 12.99
N ALA A 252 -2.52 -17.80 12.51
CA ALA A 252 -3.91 -17.54 12.20
C ALA A 252 -4.71 -17.32 13.49
N ILE A 253 -5.59 -16.33 13.50
CA ILE A 253 -6.50 -16.03 14.61
C ILE A 253 -7.94 -16.35 14.22
N SER A 254 -8.81 -16.54 15.22
CA SER A 254 -10.25 -16.75 14.98
C SER A 254 -10.93 -15.46 14.50
N PHE A 255 -12.11 -15.57 13.87
CA PHE A 255 -12.92 -14.40 13.53
C PHE A 255 -13.34 -13.61 14.78
N GLU A 256 -13.65 -14.29 15.88
CA GLU A 256 -13.98 -13.65 17.15
C GLU A 256 -12.81 -12.80 17.67
N ASP A 257 -11.59 -13.33 17.62
CA ASP A 257 -10.40 -12.58 18.01
C ASP A 257 -10.16 -11.38 17.09
N TYR A 258 -10.30 -11.58 15.77
CA TYR A 258 -10.17 -10.53 14.77
C TYR A 258 -11.18 -9.39 14.98
N GLU A 259 -12.47 -9.71 15.14
CA GLU A 259 -13.53 -8.73 15.40
C GLU A 259 -13.32 -8.03 16.75
N GLY A 260 -12.87 -8.77 17.77
CA GLY A 260 -12.55 -8.22 19.08
C GLY A 260 -11.42 -7.20 19.05
N LEU A 261 -10.33 -7.51 18.34
CA LEU A 261 -9.22 -6.60 18.10
C LEU A 261 -9.64 -5.40 17.23
N HIS A 262 -10.45 -5.63 16.20
CA HIS A 262 -10.91 -4.59 15.29
C HIS A 262 -11.81 -3.57 16.00
N THR A 263 -12.78 -4.06 16.78
CA THR A 263 -13.69 -3.23 17.57
C THR A 263 -13.08 -2.68 18.85
N LYS A 264 -11.86 -3.10 19.18
CA LYS A 264 -11.16 -2.77 20.44
C LYS A 264 -11.95 -3.22 21.68
N THR A 265 -12.77 -4.26 21.58
CA THR A 265 -13.36 -4.94 22.75
C THR A 265 -12.36 -5.91 23.39
N ARG A 266 -11.35 -6.32 22.62
CA ARG A 266 -10.12 -6.93 23.12
C ARG A 266 -9.00 -5.90 23.12
N HIS A 267 -8.31 -5.81 24.26
CA HIS A 267 -7.27 -4.79 24.50
C HIS A 267 -5.84 -5.33 24.51
N PHE A 268 -5.67 -6.65 24.42
CA PHE A 268 -4.37 -7.32 24.47
C PHE A 268 -4.08 -8.08 23.18
N SER A 269 -2.80 -8.22 22.86
CA SER A 269 -2.34 -9.06 21.76
C SER A 269 -2.76 -10.51 21.97
N ILE A 270 -2.99 -11.25 20.89
CA ILE A 270 -3.25 -12.70 20.93
C ILE A 270 -1.98 -13.48 21.22
N LEU A 271 -0.86 -12.97 20.74
CA LEU A 271 0.47 -13.52 20.97
C LEU A 271 1.21 -12.66 21.98
N GLU A 272 1.94 -13.30 22.88
CA GLU A 272 2.91 -12.61 23.73
C GLU A 272 3.98 -11.95 22.84
N PRO A 273 4.23 -10.64 23.00
CA PRO A 273 5.26 -9.96 22.23
C PRO A 273 6.64 -10.56 22.49
N GLN A 274 7.45 -10.74 21.44
CA GLN A 274 8.82 -11.24 21.57
C GLN A 274 9.71 -10.64 20.49
N GLY A 275 10.81 -10.01 20.90
CA GLY A 275 11.75 -9.33 20.01
C GLY A 275 11.11 -8.17 19.22
N GLU A 276 10.22 -7.39 19.85
CA GLU A 276 9.50 -6.31 19.17
C GLU A 276 9.15 -5.12 20.08
N TRP A 277 8.84 -3.98 19.45
CA TRP A 277 8.35 -2.78 20.13
C TRP A 277 6.84 -2.82 20.28
N VAL A 278 6.35 -2.59 21.49
CA VAL A 278 4.91 -2.52 21.79
C VAL A 278 4.52 -1.15 22.31
N LEU A 279 3.26 -0.77 22.10
CA LEU A 279 2.64 0.33 22.84
C LEU A 279 2.39 -0.16 24.27
N ASP A 280 3.21 0.29 25.22
CA ASP A 280 3.13 -0.09 26.63
C ASP A 280 1.93 0.58 27.30
N ARG A 281 1.85 1.91 27.20
CA ARG A 281 0.74 2.67 27.78
C ARG A 281 0.51 4.02 27.13
N ILE A 282 -0.66 4.58 27.40
CA ILE A 282 -1.03 5.96 27.11
C ILE A 282 -1.17 6.68 28.46
N GLU A 283 -0.60 7.87 28.58
CA GLU A 283 -0.65 8.67 29.80
C GLU A 283 -2.02 9.34 29.97
N HIS A 284 -2.57 9.26 31.19
CA HIS A 284 -3.89 9.76 31.54
C HIS A 284 -3.91 10.56 32.85
N GLU A 285 -2.82 10.57 33.62
CA GLU A 285 -2.78 11.17 34.95
C GLU A 285 -2.07 12.53 34.95
N LYS A 286 -0.95 12.63 34.22
CA LYS A 286 -0.18 13.87 34.14
C LYS A 286 -0.78 14.82 33.13
N THR A 287 -1.40 15.91 33.60
CA THR A 287 -2.10 16.89 32.76
C THR A 287 -1.27 17.42 31.60
N ASN A 288 0.04 17.63 31.77
CA ASN A 288 0.92 18.11 30.70
C ASN A 288 1.41 17.03 29.73
N LEU A 289 1.04 15.77 29.95
CA LEU A 289 1.43 14.61 29.15
C LEU A 289 0.20 13.75 28.77
N GLU A 290 -1.03 14.24 28.99
CA GLU A 290 -2.25 13.52 28.64
C GLU A 290 -2.24 13.11 27.16
N GLY A 291 -2.44 11.82 26.89
CA GLY A 291 -2.38 11.24 25.56
C GLY A 291 -0.97 10.86 25.07
N ALA A 292 0.09 11.15 25.81
CA ALA A 292 1.45 10.73 25.46
C ALA A 292 1.56 9.20 25.42
N ARG A 293 2.19 8.67 24.37
CA ARG A 293 2.37 7.23 24.13
C ARG A 293 3.76 6.78 24.52
N TYR A 294 3.85 5.71 25.30
CA TYR A 294 5.11 5.11 25.71
C TYR A 294 5.26 3.74 25.07
N TYR A 295 6.46 3.47 24.61
CA TYR A 295 6.80 2.24 23.90
C TYR A 295 7.91 1.51 24.64
N GLN A 296 7.83 0.18 24.64
CA GLN A 296 8.81 -0.69 25.26
C GLN A 296 9.25 -1.77 24.27
N TRP A 297 10.54 -2.10 24.28
CA TRP A 297 11.06 -3.29 23.62
C TRP A 297 10.84 -4.50 24.53
N ILE A 298 10.24 -5.55 23.99
CA ILE A 298 10.09 -6.84 24.65
C ILE A 298 11.08 -7.79 24.00
N ASP A 299 11.97 -8.38 24.81
CA ASP A 299 13.02 -9.31 24.36
C ASP A 299 12.48 -10.68 23.92
#